data_AF-A0A075AYL8-F1
#
_entry.id   AF-A0A075AYL8-F1
#
_cell.length_a   1.000
_cell.length_b   1.000
_cell.length_c   1.000
_cell.angle_alpha   90.00
_cell.angle_beta   90.00
_cell.angle_gamma   90.00
#
_symmetry.space_group_name_H-M   'P 1'
#
loop_
_entity.id
_entity.type
_entity.pdbx_description
1 polymer ?
#
loop_
_entity_poly.entity_id
_entity_poly.type
_entity_poly.pdbx_seq_one_letter_code
_entity_poly.pdbx_strand_id
1 'polypeptide(L)'
;MSCKLFWDKWKSEKINQSLCQSLNEYFQKLERPDFIGDINIRAIFLGEESPDIEILDITDPLEEIINAFDANITPNEEEDFEPLQFQVNVSLDYDGNAGVTIETEFPLQLDIMMDSDVGEGQVLKNTGKIEKFIVENINSIPQLPFDSV
;
A
#
# COMPACT_ATOMS: atom_id res chain seq x y z
N MET A 1 -5.47 -24.39 -10.80
CA MET A 1 -4.84 -24.10 -12.12
C MET A 1 -4.00 -22.85 -11.94
N SER A 2 -2.72 -22.85 -12.30
CA SER A 2 -1.85 -21.69 -12.13
C SER A 2 -1.98 -20.73 -13.30
N CYS A 3 -2.25 -19.46 -13.01
CA CYS A 3 -2.33 -18.41 -14.02
C CYS A 3 -0.99 -17.70 -14.15
N LYS A 4 -0.55 -17.44 -15.39
CA LYS A 4 0.66 -16.66 -15.64
C LYS A 4 0.34 -15.17 -15.57
N LEU A 5 0.88 -14.49 -14.57
CA LEU A 5 0.77 -13.05 -14.47
C LEU A 5 1.84 -12.36 -15.33
N PHE A 6 1.45 -11.36 -16.11
CA PHE A 6 2.39 -10.53 -16.88
C PHE A 6 3.06 -9.49 -15.95
N TRP A 7 3.93 -9.96 -15.07
CA TRP A 7 4.53 -9.15 -14.00
C TRP A 7 5.28 -7.91 -14.52
N ASP A 8 5.87 -7.98 -15.72
CA ASP A 8 6.53 -6.84 -16.36
C ASP A 8 5.61 -5.64 -16.60
N LYS A 9 4.30 -5.87 -16.80
CA LYS A 9 3.33 -4.77 -16.94
C LYS A 9 2.94 -4.18 -15.58
N TRP A 10 2.94 -5.00 -14.54
CA TRP A 10 2.63 -4.58 -13.18
C TRP A 10 3.74 -3.72 -12.58
N LYS A 11 5.00 -4.00 -12.93
CA LYS A 11 6.18 -3.18 -12.59
C LYS A 11 6.23 -1.83 -13.31
N SER A 12 5.18 -1.45 -14.04
CA SER A 12 5.16 -0.15 -14.72
C SER A 12 5.26 1.00 -13.72
N GLU A 13 6.01 2.02 -14.10
CA GLU A 13 6.21 3.23 -13.30
C GLU A 13 4.89 3.87 -12.85
N LYS A 14 3.85 3.77 -13.68
CA LYS A 14 2.50 4.30 -13.36
C LYS A 14 1.88 3.61 -12.15
N ILE A 15 2.00 2.29 -12.04
CA ILE A 15 1.45 1.52 -10.91
C ILE A 15 2.24 1.85 -9.64
N ASN A 16 3.58 1.89 -9.74
CA ASN A 16 4.43 2.27 -8.60
C ASN A 16 4.09 3.68 -8.10
N GLN A 17 3.90 4.65 -9.00
CA GLN A 17 3.52 6.02 -8.65
C GLN A 17 2.14 6.08 -7.98
N SER A 18 1.16 5.35 -8.52
CA SER A 18 -0.18 5.28 -7.92
C SER A 18 -0.14 4.68 -6.51
N LEU A 19 0.58 3.55 -6.33
CA LEU A 19 0.75 2.93 -5.02
C LEU A 19 1.48 3.86 -4.03
N CYS A 20 2.53 4.55 -4.49
CA CYS A 20 3.25 5.53 -3.68
C CYS A 20 2.32 6.65 -3.24
N GLN A 21 1.48 7.17 -4.13
CA GLN A 21 0.53 8.24 -3.82
C GLN A 21 -0.51 7.76 -2.80
N SER A 22 -1.14 6.61 -3.04
CA SER A 22 -2.16 6.06 -2.13
C SER A 22 -1.62 5.81 -0.72
N LEU A 23 -0.43 5.22 -0.61
CA LEU A 23 0.18 5.02 0.71
C LEU A 23 0.59 6.34 1.36
N ASN A 24 1.11 7.32 0.60
CA ASN A 24 1.40 8.66 1.15
C ASN A 24 0.14 9.33 1.70
N GLU A 25 -0.98 9.26 0.98
CA GLU A 25 -2.27 9.78 1.45
C GLU A 25 -2.76 9.05 2.71
N TYR A 26 -2.52 7.74 2.83
CA TYR A 26 -2.82 6.98 4.04
C TYR A 26 -1.98 7.46 5.24
N PHE A 27 -0.66 7.58 5.08
CA PHE A 27 0.24 8.04 6.15
C PHE A 27 -0.01 9.48 6.57
N GLN A 28 -0.45 10.36 5.65
CA GLN A 28 -0.82 11.74 5.98
C GLN A 28 -2.10 11.85 6.82
N LYS A 29 -3.03 10.91 6.68
CA LYS A 29 -4.30 10.87 7.44
C LYS A 29 -4.13 10.27 8.83
N LEU A 30 -3.02 9.58 9.08
CA LEU A 30 -2.80 8.85 10.31
C LEU A 30 -2.38 9.78 11.45
N GLU A 31 -2.85 9.52 12.68
CA GLU A 31 -2.40 10.28 13.85
C GLU A 31 -0.92 9.99 14.12
N ARG A 32 -0.07 10.97 13.83
CA ARG A 32 1.38 10.80 14.04
C ARG A 32 1.77 11.03 15.50
N PRO A 33 2.68 10.22 16.05
CA PRO A 33 3.34 10.51 17.33
C PRO A 33 4.33 11.68 17.23
N ASP A 34 4.55 12.37 18.35
CA ASP A 34 5.42 13.56 18.43
C ASP A 34 6.92 13.30 18.10
N PHE A 35 7.34 12.04 18.06
CA PHE A 35 8.72 11.64 17.77
C PHE A 35 8.98 11.34 16.27
N ILE A 36 7.95 11.44 15.42
CA ILE A 36 8.03 11.24 13.97
C ILE A 36 7.60 12.54 13.28
N GLY A 37 8.41 13.00 12.34
CA GLY A 37 8.10 14.14 11.48
C GLY A 37 7.16 13.75 10.34
N ASP A 38 7.31 14.39 9.19
CA ASP A 38 6.54 13.99 8.02
C ASP A 38 7.07 12.63 7.50
N ILE A 39 6.16 11.72 7.16
CA ILE A 39 6.49 10.43 6.54
C ILE A 39 6.20 10.54 5.05
N ASN A 40 7.21 10.27 4.23
CA ASN A 40 7.09 10.28 2.78
C ASN A 40 7.60 8.95 2.21
N ILE A 41 6.78 8.29 1.42
CA ILE A 41 7.15 7.10 0.65
C ILE A 41 7.76 7.58 -0.65
N ARG A 42 9.04 7.25 -0.83
CA ARG A 42 9.82 7.69 -1.98
C ARG A 42 9.75 6.73 -3.15
N ALA A 43 9.66 5.44 -2.85
CA ALA A 43 9.59 4.41 -3.87
C ALA A 43 8.92 3.15 -3.34
N ILE A 44 8.23 2.46 -4.24
CA ILE A 44 7.72 1.10 -4.05
C ILE A 44 8.30 0.26 -5.17
N PHE A 45 8.80 -0.90 -4.79
CA PHE A 45 9.35 -1.90 -5.67
C PHE A 45 8.54 -3.18 -5.49
N LEU A 46 7.87 -3.63 -6.55
CA LEU A 46 7.06 -4.85 -6.53
C LEU A 46 7.92 -6.12 -6.55
N GLY A 47 9.23 -6.03 -6.72
CA GLY A 47 10.10 -7.18 -6.87
C GLY A 47 10.28 -7.63 -8.33
N GLU A 48 11.28 -8.47 -8.58
CA GLU A 48 11.50 -9.08 -9.90
C GLU A 48 10.70 -10.36 -10.09
N GLU A 49 10.41 -11.04 -8.99
CA GLU A 49 9.70 -12.31 -8.91
C GLU A 49 8.20 -12.07 -8.86
N SER A 50 7.44 -12.85 -9.64
CA SER A 50 5.99 -12.78 -9.67
C SER A 50 5.39 -13.70 -8.61
N PRO A 51 4.25 -13.33 -8.00
CA PRO A 51 3.52 -14.25 -7.14
C PRO A 51 3.03 -15.48 -7.91
N ASP A 52 2.90 -16.59 -7.19
CA ASP A 52 2.13 -17.74 -7.63
C ASP A 52 0.64 -17.49 -7.37
N ILE A 53 -0.18 -17.61 -8.41
CA ILE A 53 -1.61 -17.30 -8.37
C ILE A 53 -2.42 -18.53 -8.72
N GLU A 54 -3.32 -18.90 -7.80
CA GLU A 54 -4.29 -19.96 -8.00
C GLU A 54 -5.70 -19.39 -8.00
N ILE A 55 -6.45 -19.62 -9.07
CA ILE A 55 -7.88 -19.31 -9.09
C ILE A 55 -8.59 -20.34 -8.22
N LEU A 56 -9.29 -19.85 -7.20
CA LEU A 56 -10.10 -20.66 -6.29
C LEU A 56 -11.48 -20.90 -6.92
N ASP A 57 -12.18 -19.83 -7.30
CA ASP A 57 -13.47 -19.89 -7.98
C ASP A 57 -13.75 -18.61 -8.79
N ILE A 58 -14.86 -18.66 -9.54
CA ILE A 58 -15.40 -17.52 -10.29
C ILE A 58 -16.88 -17.44 -9.92
N THR A 59 -17.31 -16.29 -9.42
CA THR A 59 -18.68 -16.03 -8.94
C THR A 59 -19.24 -14.76 -9.56
N ASP A 60 -20.53 -14.53 -9.37
CA ASP A 60 -21.09 -13.21 -9.62
C ASP A 60 -20.45 -12.19 -8.65
N PRO A 61 -20.25 -10.93 -9.07
CA PRO A 61 -19.73 -9.90 -8.21
C PRO A 61 -20.71 -9.57 -7.08
N LEU A 62 -20.17 -9.15 -5.94
CA LEU A 62 -20.98 -8.61 -4.86
C LEU A 62 -21.74 -7.36 -5.31
N GLU A 63 -23.00 -7.21 -4.86
CA GLU A 63 -23.85 -6.05 -5.20
C GLU A 63 -23.17 -4.71 -4.87
N GLU A 64 -22.39 -4.64 -3.79
CA GLU A 64 -21.63 -3.44 -3.41
C GLU A 64 -20.61 -3.04 -4.47
N ILE A 65 -19.94 -4.01 -5.10
CA ILE A 65 -18.96 -3.78 -6.16
C ILE A 65 -19.70 -3.31 -7.43
N ILE A 66 -20.79 -3.97 -7.80
CA ILE A 66 -21.61 -3.61 -8.97
C ILE A 66 -22.08 -2.15 -8.85
N ASN A 67 -22.69 -1.81 -7.72
CA ASN A 67 -23.19 -0.46 -7.45
C ASN A 67 -22.06 0.59 -7.47
N ALA A 68 -20.85 0.25 -7.00
CA ALA A 68 -19.70 1.14 -7.07
C ALA A 68 -19.19 1.34 -8.51
N PHE A 69 -19.26 0.32 -9.36
CA PHE A 69 -18.93 0.44 -10.78
C PHE A 69 -19.96 1.31 -11.52
N ASP A 70 -21.25 1.06 -11.33
CA ASP A 70 -22.32 1.80 -11.99
C ASP A 70 -22.32 3.29 -11.60
N ALA A 71 -21.98 3.61 -10.35
CA ALA A 71 -21.85 5.00 -9.89
C ALA A 71 -20.73 5.79 -10.60
N ASN A 72 -19.75 5.12 -11.22
CA ASN A 72 -18.64 5.73 -11.95
C ASN A 72 -18.84 5.79 -13.47
N ILE A 73 -19.94 5.22 -13.99
CA ILE A 73 -20.28 5.30 -15.41
C ILE A 73 -21.19 6.52 -15.60
N THR A 74 -20.69 7.57 -16.25
CA THR A 74 -21.57 8.59 -16.84
C THR A 74 -22.46 7.90 -17.88
N PRO A 75 -23.80 8.01 -17.80
CA PRO A 75 -24.69 7.39 -18.76
C PRO A 75 -24.45 7.99 -20.14
N ASN A 76 -23.77 7.25 -21.00
CA ASN A 76 -23.72 7.53 -22.43
C ASN A 76 -24.89 6.75 -23.05
N GLU A 77 -25.85 7.47 -23.64
CA GLU A 77 -27.17 6.97 -24.04
C GLU A 77 -27.18 5.99 -25.23
N GLU A 78 -26.09 5.33 -25.59
CA GLU A 78 -26.03 4.49 -26.79
C GLU A 78 -25.28 3.17 -26.53
N GLU A 79 -25.99 2.19 -25.96
CA GLU A 79 -25.99 0.75 -26.26
C GLU A 79 -26.48 -0.06 -25.03
N ASP A 80 -27.57 -0.84 -25.18
CA ASP A 80 -28.16 -1.75 -24.16
C ASP A 80 -27.26 -2.99 -23.89
N PHE A 81 -25.94 -2.81 -23.79
CA PHE A 81 -25.01 -3.87 -23.45
C PHE A 81 -24.56 -3.71 -22.00
N GLU A 82 -25.16 -4.49 -21.11
CA GLU A 82 -24.57 -4.70 -19.78
C GLU A 82 -23.31 -5.57 -19.95
N PRO A 83 -22.11 -5.06 -19.63
CA PRO A 83 -20.89 -5.86 -19.72
C PRO A 83 -20.99 -7.04 -18.76
N LEU A 84 -20.53 -8.23 -19.18
CA LEU A 84 -20.48 -9.39 -18.30
C LEU A 84 -19.54 -9.10 -17.12
N GLN A 85 -20.12 -8.90 -15.94
CA GLN A 85 -19.37 -8.70 -14.70
C GLN A 85 -19.20 -10.05 -13.99
N PHE A 86 -17.99 -10.35 -13.55
CA PHE A 86 -17.70 -11.55 -12.75
C PHE A 86 -16.60 -11.24 -11.73
N GLN A 87 -16.65 -11.92 -10.59
CA GLN A 87 -15.63 -11.87 -9.56
C GLN A 87 -14.77 -13.13 -9.61
N VAL A 88 -13.46 -12.96 -9.48
CA VAL A 88 -12.51 -14.08 -9.43
C VAL A 88 -11.90 -14.10 -8.04
N ASN A 89 -12.14 -15.17 -7.29
CA ASN A 89 -11.47 -15.37 -6.02
C ASN A 89 -10.13 -16.08 -6.28
N VAL A 90 -9.04 -15.46 -5.83
CA VAL A 90 -7.68 -15.94 -6.07
C VAL A 90 -6.93 -16.15 -4.75
N SER A 91 -6.14 -17.20 -4.69
CA SER A 91 -5.08 -17.35 -3.71
C SER A 91 -3.78 -16.83 -4.33
N LEU A 92 -3.07 -16.01 -3.57
CA LEU A 92 -1.82 -15.40 -3.97
C LEU A 92 -0.75 -15.78 -2.95
N ASP A 93 0.27 -16.48 -3.42
CA ASP A 93 1.50 -16.77 -2.69
C ASP A 93 2.62 -15.90 -3.26
N TYR A 94 3.31 -15.17 -2.41
CA TYR A 94 4.38 -14.26 -2.80
C TYR A 94 5.56 -14.43 -1.87
N ASP A 95 6.64 -15.00 -2.40
CA ASP A 95 7.93 -15.16 -1.72
C ASP A 95 9.01 -14.20 -2.25
N GLY A 96 8.61 -13.25 -3.10
CA GLY A 96 9.50 -12.36 -3.82
C GLY A 96 10.08 -11.21 -2.97
N ASN A 97 10.82 -10.35 -3.67
CA ASN A 97 11.64 -9.28 -3.08
C ASN A 97 11.01 -7.88 -3.13
N ALA A 98 9.69 -7.78 -2.99
CA ALA A 98 9.02 -6.48 -2.91
C ALA A 98 9.57 -5.65 -1.74
N GLY A 99 9.63 -4.34 -1.92
CA GLY A 99 10.17 -3.41 -0.94
C GLY A 99 9.57 -2.02 -1.05
N VAL A 100 9.60 -1.28 0.05
CA VAL A 100 9.13 0.10 0.14
C VAL A 100 10.22 0.95 0.77
N THR A 101 10.55 2.08 0.14
CA THR A 101 11.52 3.05 0.65
C THR A 101 10.77 4.21 1.29
N ILE A 102 10.98 4.40 2.59
CA ILE A 102 10.30 5.42 3.39
C ILE A 102 11.35 6.40 3.90
N GLU A 103 11.08 7.69 3.72
CA GLU A 103 11.85 8.79 4.28
C GLU A 103 11.02 9.52 5.32
N THR A 104 11.63 9.81 6.47
CA THR A 104 10.97 10.57 7.53
C THR A 104 11.94 11.54 8.19
N GLU A 105 11.42 12.71 8.57
CA GLU A 105 12.17 13.70 9.33
C GLU A 105 12.06 13.44 10.84
N PHE A 106 13.12 13.75 11.58
CA PHE A 106 13.12 13.68 13.03
C PHE A 106 12.91 15.07 13.63
N PRO A 107 11.79 15.34 14.31
CA PRO A 107 11.70 16.50 15.18
C PRO A 107 12.61 16.22 16.38
N LEU A 108 13.84 16.74 16.35
CA LEU A 108 14.72 16.73 17.51
C LEU A 108 14.11 17.64 18.59
N GLN A 109 13.28 17.08 19.48
CA GLN A 109 13.03 17.70 20.79
C GLN A 109 14.26 17.47 21.67
N LEU A 110 15.28 18.27 21.42
CA LEU A 110 16.52 18.28 22.19
C LEU A 110 16.32 19.20 23.41
N ASP A 111 15.73 18.67 24.49
CA ASP A 111 15.93 19.26 25.82
C ASP A 111 17.39 18.98 26.21
N ILE A 112 18.29 19.88 25.80
CA ILE A 112 19.71 19.84 26.17
C ILE A 112 19.81 20.14 27.67
N MET A 113 19.69 19.11 28.51
CA MET A 113 20.40 19.11 29.78
C MET A 113 21.83 18.65 29.48
N MET A 114 22.78 19.59 29.53
CA MET A 114 24.21 19.32 29.42
C MET A 114 24.63 18.39 30.56
N ASP A 115 24.60 17.09 30.31
CA ASP A 115 25.58 16.16 30.86
C ASP A 115 25.98 15.16 29.77
N SER A 116 27.27 15.21 29.47
CA SER A 116 27.96 14.49 28.41
C SER A 116 28.02 13.00 28.72
N ASP A 117 27.21 12.17 28.06
CA ASP A 117 27.53 10.76 27.69
C ASP A 117 26.38 10.03 26.92
N VAL A 118 25.48 10.76 26.25
CA VAL A 118 24.28 10.17 25.62
C VAL A 118 24.21 10.52 24.13
N GLY A 119 25.12 9.96 23.34
CA GLY A 119 25.15 10.16 21.87
C GLY A 119 24.43 9.07 21.08
N GLU A 120 24.59 7.80 21.48
CA GLU A 120 24.19 6.66 20.62
C GLU A 120 22.90 5.98 21.08
N GLY A 121 22.70 5.83 22.40
CA GLY A 121 21.59 5.04 22.94
C GLY A 121 20.20 5.66 22.78
N GLN A 122 20.10 7.00 22.74
CA GLN A 122 18.82 7.70 22.59
C GLN A 122 18.34 7.67 21.13
N VAL A 123 19.26 7.82 20.18
CA VAL A 123 18.98 7.77 18.74
C VAL A 123 18.48 6.38 18.35
N LEU A 124 19.18 5.32 18.78
CA LEU A 124 18.77 3.92 18.53
C LEU A 124 17.39 3.58 19.09
N LYS A 125 17.06 4.07 20.29
CA LYS A 125 15.72 3.89 20.89
C LYS A 125 14.63 4.57 20.08
N ASN A 126 14.91 5.75 19.53
CA ASN A 126 13.97 6.46 18.67
C ASN A 126 13.81 5.74 17.33
N THR A 127 14.89 5.29 16.70
CA THR A 127 14.83 4.46 15.47
C THR A 127 13.97 3.22 15.65
N GLY A 128 14.12 2.50 16.78
CA GLY A 128 13.31 1.30 17.05
C GLY A 128 11.82 1.59 17.25
N LYS A 129 11.45 2.76 17.82
CA LYS A 129 10.03 3.16 17.94
C LYS A 129 9.41 3.48 16.58
N ILE A 130 10.19 4.06 15.67
CA ILE A 130 9.74 4.39 14.32
C ILE A 130 9.54 3.13 13.50
N GLU A 131 10.51 2.21 13.51
CA GLU A 131 10.38 0.93 12.82
C GLU A 131 9.13 0.19 13.29
N LYS A 132 8.93 0.10 14.61
CA LYS A 132 7.74 -0.50 15.19
C LYS A 132 6.46 0.20 14.73
N PHE A 133 6.41 1.53 14.76
CA PHE A 133 5.24 2.30 14.32
C PHE A 133 4.94 2.10 12.83
N ILE A 134 5.96 2.15 11.97
CA ILE A 134 5.79 1.94 10.53
C ILE A 134 5.28 0.52 10.26
N VAL A 135 5.89 -0.50 10.89
CA VAL A 135 5.47 -1.90 10.71
C VAL A 135 4.04 -2.12 11.22
N GLU A 136 3.68 -1.57 12.38
CA GLU A 136 2.33 -1.67 12.92
C GLU A 136 1.30 -1.01 12.00
N ASN A 137 1.62 0.16 11.45
CA ASN A 137 0.70 0.86 10.55
C ASN A 137 0.61 0.21 9.17
N ILE A 138 1.71 -0.28 8.60
CA ILE A 138 1.67 -1.05 7.34
C ILE A 138 0.81 -2.30 7.53
N ASN A 139 0.96 -3.00 8.66
CA ASN A 139 0.14 -4.17 8.98
C ASN A 139 -1.32 -3.83 9.35
N SER A 140 -1.59 -2.57 9.73
CA SER A 140 -2.91 -2.05 10.06
C SER A 140 -3.59 -1.34 8.89
N ILE A 141 -2.90 -1.18 7.75
CA ILE A 141 -3.57 -0.86 6.50
C ILE A 141 -4.63 -1.97 6.34
N PRO A 142 -5.93 -1.61 6.33
CA PRO A 142 -6.96 -2.62 6.09
C PRO A 142 -6.58 -3.36 4.82
N GLN A 143 -6.94 -4.64 4.67
CA GLN A 143 -6.92 -5.28 3.36
C GLN A 143 -7.89 -4.50 2.48
N LEU A 144 -7.42 -3.38 1.94
CA LEU A 144 -8.21 -2.45 1.17
C LEU A 144 -8.56 -3.24 -0.08
N PRO A 145 -9.86 -3.33 -0.45
CA PRO A 145 -10.15 -3.65 -1.84
C PRO A 145 -9.38 -2.62 -2.65
N PHE A 146 -8.53 -3.09 -3.57
CA PHE A 146 -7.91 -2.21 -4.54
C PHE A 146 -9.05 -1.54 -5.29
N ASP A 147 -9.43 -0.33 -4.88
CA ASP A 147 -10.37 0.49 -5.63
C ASP A 147 -9.69 0.83 -6.95
N SER A 148 -10.14 0.09 -7.97
CA SER A 148 -10.00 0.25 -9.42
C SER A 148 -9.16 1.44 -9.89
N VAL A 149 -7.95 1.15 -10.40
CA VAL A 149 -7.18 2.01 -11.34
C VAL A 149 -7.49 1.61 -12.78
#